data_AF-A0A961WGI9-F1
#
_entry.id   AF-A0A961WGI9-F1
#
_cell.length_a   1.000
_cell.length_b   1.000
_cell.length_c   1.000
_cell.angle_alpha   90.00
_cell.angle_beta   90.00
_cell.angle_gamma   90.00
#
_symmetry.space_group_name_H-M   'P 1'
#
loop_
_entity.id
_entity.type
_entity.pdbx_description
1 polymer ?
#
loop_
_entity_poly.entity_id
_entity_poly.type
_entity_poly.pdbx_seq_one_letter_code
_entity_poly.pdbx_strand_id
1 'polypeptide(L)'
;SDTAAIDVFKANLKDLLLAAPAGPRVTMGLDPGIRTGVKVAVVDQTGKLVDTATVYPHEPRNDWQGALATLGALCMRHKVEVIAIGNGTASRETDRLATDLIKKLPDKKITKVMVSEAGASVYSASELAAAEFPDLDVSLRGAVSIARRLQDPLAELVKIEPKAIGVGQYQHDVNQSALARSLDAVVEDCVNSVGVDVNMASAPLLARVAGLNQTIANNIVLHRNENGPFKKRTDIKKVARLGPKAFEQAAGFLRIMNGKNPLDASAVHPEAYEVVERIAEAMKRPVKAMIGDSAFLKTLKPKEFADDRFGVPTITDILAELEKPGRDPRPEFKTAEFAEGVEKISDLKPGMALEGVVTNVTAFGAFVDIGVHQDGLVHVSELADRFVKDPREVVKAGDVVCVRVKDVDVGRKRIALTMKSGAIETRDSGGPVSRSAPPAVGRSSAAPPKSRDNSPSAGESALAAAMRRAQEQGKR
;
A
#
# COMPACT_ATOMS: atom_id res chain seq x y z
N SER A 1 -21.73 -8.57 2.41
CA SER A 1 -22.32 -7.23 2.57
C SER A 1 -21.28 -6.21 2.17
N ASP A 2 -21.69 -5.04 1.69
CA ASP A 2 -20.79 -3.93 1.36
C ASP A 2 -19.82 -3.61 2.49
N THR A 3 -20.28 -3.69 3.76
CA THR A 3 -19.45 -3.46 4.94
C THR A 3 -18.23 -4.38 4.99
N ALA A 4 -18.41 -5.68 4.76
CA ALA A 4 -17.30 -6.63 4.79
C ALA A 4 -16.27 -6.37 3.66
N ALA A 5 -16.75 -5.94 2.48
CA ALA A 5 -15.86 -5.55 1.39
C ALA A 5 -15.09 -4.26 1.71
N ILE A 6 -15.76 -3.25 2.28
CA ILE A 6 -15.13 -2.00 2.72
C ILE A 6 -14.08 -2.26 3.80
N ASP A 7 -14.32 -3.18 4.74
CA ASP A 7 -13.33 -3.53 5.77
C ASP A 7 -12.05 -4.15 5.17
N VAL A 8 -12.19 -4.96 4.12
CA VAL A 8 -11.03 -5.45 3.34
C VAL A 8 -10.28 -4.29 2.68
N PHE A 9 -11.00 -3.37 2.05
CA PHE A 9 -10.41 -2.20 1.39
C PHE A 9 -9.67 -1.28 2.39
N LYS A 10 -10.25 -1.05 3.58
CA LYS A 10 -9.61 -0.29 4.66
C LYS A 10 -8.28 -0.92 5.06
N ALA A 11 -8.28 -2.23 5.27
CA ALA A 11 -7.09 -2.93 5.73
C ALA A 11 -6.00 -2.99 4.65
N ASN A 12 -6.37 -3.15 3.38
CA ASN A 12 -5.41 -3.03 2.26
C ASN A 12 -4.83 -1.62 2.13
N LEU A 13 -5.66 -0.58 2.25
CA LEU A 13 -5.17 0.80 2.21
C LEU A 13 -4.18 1.05 3.35
N LYS A 14 -4.48 0.56 4.55
CA LYS A 14 -3.59 0.67 5.71
C LYS A 14 -2.24 0.00 5.44
N ASP A 15 -2.24 -1.19 4.87
CA ASP A 15 -1.01 -1.92 4.53
C ASP A 15 -0.16 -1.13 3.49
N LEU A 16 -0.80 -0.53 2.47
CA LEU A 16 -0.12 0.31 1.48
C LEU A 16 0.47 1.60 2.07
N LEU A 17 -0.29 2.28 2.93
CA LEU A 17 0.15 3.54 3.57
C LEU A 17 1.26 3.32 4.58
N LEU A 18 1.28 2.16 5.25
CA LEU A 18 2.30 1.79 6.23
C LEU A 18 3.41 0.91 5.66
N ALA A 19 3.51 0.82 4.32
CA ALA A 19 4.62 0.16 3.65
C ALA A 19 5.95 0.85 4.01
N ALA A 20 7.01 0.05 4.06
CA ALA A 20 8.34 0.54 4.43
C ALA A 20 8.82 1.64 3.45
N PRO A 21 9.22 2.82 3.93
CA PRO A 21 9.82 3.84 3.09
C PRO A 21 11.28 3.45 2.74
N ALA A 22 11.69 3.60 1.48
CA ALA A 22 13.10 3.45 1.09
C ALA A 22 13.99 4.59 1.64
N GLY A 23 13.36 5.68 2.07
CA GLY A 23 14.02 6.82 2.69
C GLY A 23 14.60 7.82 1.68
N PRO A 24 15.45 8.76 2.15
CA PRO A 24 15.96 9.88 1.37
C PRO A 24 17.11 9.45 0.46
N ARG A 25 16.80 8.62 -0.54
CA ARG A 25 17.73 8.11 -1.55
C ARG A 25 17.39 8.71 -2.91
N VAL A 26 18.39 8.96 -3.75
CA VAL A 26 18.11 9.45 -5.12
C VAL A 26 17.43 8.34 -5.90
N THR A 27 16.22 8.61 -6.41
CA THR A 27 15.35 7.59 -7.00
C THR A 27 15.01 7.92 -8.45
N MET A 28 15.17 6.94 -9.34
CA MET A 28 14.62 6.99 -10.69
C MET A 28 13.29 6.25 -10.73
N GLY A 29 12.20 6.94 -11.06
CA GLY A 29 10.89 6.33 -11.33
C GLY A 29 10.77 5.96 -12.81
N LEU A 30 10.37 4.73 -13.07
CA LEU A 30 10.01 4.20 -14.37
C LEU A 30 8.52 3.87 -14.35
N ASP A 31 7.75 4.57 -15.16
CA ASP A 31 6.34 4.27 -15.44
C ASP A 31 6.27 3.48 -16.75
N PRO A 32 6.04 2.16 -16.70
CA PRO A 32 6.14 1.29 -17.87
C PRO A 32 5.08 1.60 -18.94
N GLY A 33 5.48 1.44 -20.20
CA GLY A 33 4.58 1.62 -21.33
C GLY A 33 5.15 1.03 -22.61
N ILE A 34 4.26 0.49 -23.44
CA ILE A 34 4.61 -0.10 -24.75
C ILE A 34 4.65 1.00 -25.81
N ARG A 35 3.50 1.28 -26.44
CA ARG A 35 3.39 2.22 -27.57
C ARG A 35 3.76 3.66 -27.20
N THR A 36 3.44 4.10 -26.00
CA THR A 36 3.73 5.46 -25.52
C THR A 36 5.15 5.60 -24.95
N GLY A 37 5.89 4.49 -24.82
CA GLY A 37 7.21 4.44 -24.20
C GLY A 37 7.17 4.53 -22.68
N VAL A 38 8.25 4.11 -22.04
CA VAL A 38 8.46 4.18 -20.60
C VAL A 38 8.76 5.62 -20.21
N LYS A 39 7.99 6.16 -19.26
CA LYS A 39 8.22 7.52 -18.72
C LYS A 39 9.23 7.43 -17.59
N VAL A 40 10.15 8.38 -17.57
CA VAL A 40 11.28 8.40 -16.64
C VAL A 40 11.25 9.71 -15.88
N ALA A 41 11.36 9.63 -14.57
CA ALA A 41 11.59 10.77 -13.70
C ALA A 41 12.73 10.45 -12.74
N VAL A 42 13.61 11.42 -12.49
CA VAL A 42 14.63 11.33 -11.44
C VAL A 42 14.30 12.33 -10.36
N VAL A 43 14.20 11.86 -9.12
CA VAL A 43 14.03 12.70 -7.94
C VAL A 43 15.25 12.60 -7.03
N ASP A 44 15.66 13.71 -6.44
CA ASP A 44 16.74 13.72 -5.46
C ASP A 44 16.29 13.17 -4.09
N GLN A 45 17.19 13.18 -3.10
CA GLN A 45 16.93 12.68 -1.74
C GLN A 45 15.78 13.40 -1.02
N THR A 46 15.39 14.59 -1.48
CA THR A 46 14.27 15.38 -0.94
C THR A 46 12.96 15.13 -1.68
N GLY A 47 12.99 14.33 -2.76
CA GLY A 47 11.85 14.11 -3.64
C GLY A 47 11.68 15.22 -4.68
N LYS A 48 12.63 16.15 -4.82
CA LYS A 48 12.59 17.19 -5.85
C LYS A 48 12.88 16.56 -7.21
N LEU A 49 12.05 16.87 -8.21
CA LEU A 49 12.27 16.46 -9.59
C LEU A 49 13.53 17.16 -10.14
N VAL A 50 14.48 16.37 -10.65
CA VAL A 50 15.75 16.88 -11.20
C VAL A 50 15.92 16.60 -12.69
N ASP A 51 15.23 15.60 -13.24
CA ASP A 51 15.30 15.28 -14.66
C ASP A 51 14.12 14.39 -15.08
N THR A 52 13.79 14.42 -16.37
CA THR A 52 12.76 13.55 -16.95
C THR A 52 13.17 13.08 -18.35
N ALA A 53 12.64 11.94 -18.77
CA ALA A 53 12.79 11.46 -20.13
C ALA A 53 11.61 10.59 -20.54
N THR A 54 11.49 10.32 -21.84
CA THR A 54 10.69 9.21 -22.36
C THR A 54 11.57 8.34 -23.22
N VAL A 55 11.64 7.05 -22.91
CA VAL A 55 12.41 6.06 -23.65
C VAL A 55 11.49 5.03 -24.29
N TYR A 56 11.91 4.42 -25.39
CA TYR A 56 11.07 3.50 -26.18
C TYR A 56 11.74 2.12 -26.35
N PRO A 57 12.04 1.42 -25.24
CA PRO A 57 12.72 0.13 -25.26
C PRO A 57 11.90 -0.99 -25.91
N HIS A 58 10.56 -0.86 -25.88
CA HIS A 58 9.61 -1.91 -26.25
C HIS A 58 8.99 -1.66 -27.64
N GLU A 59 8.16 -2.60 -28.10
CA GLU A 59 7.42 -2.47 -29.37
C GLU A 59 6.62 -1.15 -29.40
N PRO A 60 6.53 -0.43 -30.54
CA PRO A 60 7.06 -0.76 -31.86
C PRO A 60 8.49 -0.28 -32.14
N ARG A 61 9.07 0.56 -31.28
CA ARG A 61 10.38 1.17 -31.52
C ARG A 61 11.54 0.21 -31.24
N ASN A 62 11.38 -0.66 -30.24
CA ASN A 62 12.38 -1.64 -29.82
C ASN A 62 13.79 -1.04 -29.62
N ASP A 63 13.87 0.21 -29.15
CA ASP A 63 15.12 0.94 -28.96
C ASP A 63 15.73 0.62 -27.58
N TRP A 64 16.11 -0.64 -27.38
CA TRP A 64 16.65 -1.14 -26.12
C TRP A 64 17.97 -0.45 -25.75
N GLN A 65 18.90 -0.30 -26.71
CA GLN A 65 20.22 0.27 -26.44
C GLN A 65 20.14 1.79 -26.22
N GLY A 66 19.31 2.52 -26.97
CA GLY A 66 19.08 3.95 -26.75
C GLY A 66 18.44 4.22 -25.38
N ALA A 67 17.49 3.37 -24.97
CA ALA A 67 16.94 3.42 -23.62
C ALA A 67 18.00 3.18 -22.55
N LEU A 68 18.82 2.11 -22.66
CA LEU A 68 19.91 1.84 -21.72
C LEU A 68 20.93 2.98 -21.63
N ALA A 69 21.30 3.58 -22.76
CA ALA A 69 22.22 4.71 -22.79
C ALA A 69 21.64 5.94 -22.07
N THR A 70 20.36 6.26 -22.33
CA THR A 70 19.65 7.38 -21.71
C THR A 70 19.52 7.17 -20.20
N LEU A 71 19.04 6.00 -19.78
CA LEU A 71 18.88 5.68 -18.36
C LEU A 71 20.24 5.64 -17.64
N GLY A 72 21.28 5.07 -18.25
CA GLY A 72 22.63 5.06 -17.70
C GLY A 72 23.20 6.46 -17.52
N ALA A 73 23.01 7.35 -18.48
CA ALA A 73 23.43 8.75 -18.36
C ALA A 73 22.73 9.46 -17.20
N LEU A 74 21.43 9.25 -17.01
CA LEU A 74 20.66 9.79 -15.90
C LEU A 74 21.14 9.22 -14.55
N CYS A 75 21.36 7.91 -14.45
CA CYS A 75 21.89 7.27 -13.26
C CYS A 75 23.26 7.84 -12.86
N MET A 76 24.16 8.04 -13.83
CA MET A 76 25.48 8.60 -13.57
C MET A 76 25.44 10.08 -13.18
N ARG A 77 24.67 10.89 -13.92
CA ARG A 77 24.55 12.34 -13.70
C ARG A 77 24.03 12.66 -12.31
N HIS A 78 22.97 11.96 -11.90
CA HIS A 78 22.24 12.26 -10.65
C HIS A 78 22.63 11.35 -9.49
N LYS A 79 23.51 10.37 -9.72
CA LYS A 79 23.94 9.36 -8.73
C LYS A 79 22.75 8.59 -8.16
N VAL A 80 21.90 8.07 -9.05
CA VAL A 80 20.73 7.27 -8.67
C VAL A 80 21.17 6.07 -7.84
N GLU A 81 20.45 5.83 -6.75
CA GLU A 81 20.68 4.71 -5.82
C GLU A 81 19.60 3.65 -5.92
N VAL A 82 18.38 4.06 -6.30
CA VAL A 82 17.22 3.16 -6.39
C VAL A 82 16.43 3.43 -7.67
N ILE A 83 15.94 2.37 -8.30
CA ILE A 83 15.02 2.43 -9.45
C ILE A 83 13.66 1.91 -8.99
N ALA A 84 12.66 2.79 -8.96
CA ALA A 84 11.26 2.45 -8.72
C ALA A 84 10.58 2.12 -10.06
N ILE A 85 9.95 0.95 -10.17
CA ILE A 85 9.30 0.50 -11.40
C ILE A 85 7.80 0.28 -11.12
N GLY A 86 6.93 0.98 -11.85
CA GLY A 86 5.49 0.77 -11.75
C GLY A 86 5.11 -0.67 -12.11
N ASN A 87 4.12 -1.25 -11.43
CA ASN A 87 3.67 -2.62 -11.68
C ASN A 87 2.59 -2.76 -12.77
N GLY A 88 2.46 -1.78 -13.66
CA GLY A 88 1.52 -1.78 -14.76
C GLY A 88 1.91 -2.58 -15.98
N THR A 89 1.41 -2.12 -17.12
CA THR A 89 1.61 -2.76 -18.43
C THR A 89 3.07 -2.63 -18.87
N ALA A 90 3.68 -3.74 -19.29
CA ALA A 90 5.11 -3.82 -19.65
C ALA A 90 6.10 -3.60 -18.49
N SER A 91 5.65 -3.78 -17.25
CA SER A 91 6.48 -3.64 -16.06
C SER A 91 7.61 -4.67 -16.00
N ARG A 92 7.39 -5.90 -16.49
CA ARG A 92 8.44 -6.94 -16.56
C ARG A 92 9.55 -6.61 -17.56
N GLU A 93 9.16 -6.19 -18.75
CA GLU A 93 10.11 -5.82 -19.80
C GLU A 93 10.93 -4.61 -19.33
N THR A 94 10.30 -3.70 -18.56
CA THR A 94 10.97 -2.56 -17.92
C THR A 94 11.86 -3.00 -16.75
N ASP A 95 11.46 -4.00 -15.97
CA ASP A 95 12.27 -4.63 -14.92
C ASP A 95 13.51 -5.33 -15.50
N ARG A 96 13.37 -6.01 -16.64
CA ARG A 96 14.48 -6.58 -17.39
C ARG A 96 15.42 -5.49 -17.91
N LEU A 97 14.87 -4.39 -18.42
CA LEU A 97 15.66 -3.22 -18.84
C LEU A 97 16.48 -2.65 -17.67
N ALA A 98 15.86 -2.49 -16.50
CA ALA A 98 16.55 -2.04 -15.29
C ALA A 98 17.62 -3.03 -14.84
N THR A 99 17.37 -4.34 -14.96
CA THR A 99 18.35 -5.41 -14.66
C THR A 99 19.57 -5.31 -15.57
N ASP A 100 19.36 -5.18 -16.89
CA ASP A 100 20.44 -5.02 -17.86
C ASP A 100 21.22 -3.72 -17.64
N LEU A 101 20.54 -2.64 -17.26
CA LEU A 101 21.16 -1.37 -16.89
C LEU A 101 22.08 -1.52 -15.68
N ILE A 102 21.61 -2.16 -14.61
CA ILE A 102 22.40 -2.39 -13.39
C ILE A 102 23.63 -3.25 -13.70
N LYS A 103 23.48 -4.31 -14.51
CA LYS A 103 24.61 -5.15 -14.98
C LYS A 103 25.67 -4.32 -15.74
N LYS A 104 25.27 -3.27 -16.46
CA LYS A 104 26.18 -2.35 -17.17
C LYS A 104 26.82 -1.27 -16.28
N LEU A 105 26.35 -1.12 -15.04
CA LEU A 105 26.86 -0.13 -14.06
C LEU A 105 27.34 -0.82 -12.76
N PRO A 106 28.26 -1.80 -12.82
CA PRO A 106 28.61 -2.63 -11.65
C PRO A 106 29.26 -1.84 -10.50
N ASP A 107 29.90 -0.71 -10.80
CA ASP A 107 30.51 0.17 -9.78
C ASP A 107 29.47 0.96 -8.96
N LYS A 108 28.18 0.86 -9.32
CA LYS A 108 27.08 1.53 -8.63
C LYS A 108 26.21 0.48 -7.93
N LYS A 109 26.02 0.65 -6.62
CA LYS A 109 25.08 -0.15 -5.83
C LYS A 109 23.65 0.35 -6.06
N ILE A 110 23.13 0.13 -7.27
CA ILE A 110 21.75 0.48 -7.62
C ILE A 110 20.83 -0.69 -7.27
N THR A 111 19.74 -0.40 -6.59
CA THR A 111 18.70 -1.40 -6.28
C THR A 111 17.46 -1.10 -7.11
N LYS A 112 16.87 -2.10 -7.76
CA LYS A 112 15.56 -1.97 -8.43
C LYS A 112 14.44 -2.48 -7.52
N VAL A 113 13.28 -1.85 -7.58
CA VAL A 113 12.14 -2.16 -6.72
C VAL A 113 10.85 -1.95 -7.51
N MET A 114 9.98 -2.95 -7.49
CA MET A 114 8.63 -2.83 -8.03
C MET A 114 7.74 -2.06 -7.05
N VAL A 115 6.93 -1.15 -7.58
CA VAL A 115 6.07 -0.26 -6.80
C VAL A 115 4.69 -0.29 -7.42
N SER A 116 3.64 -0.30 -6.58
CA SER A 116 2.27 -0.14 -7.06
C SER A 116 2.13 1.19 -7.81
N GLU A 117 1.60 1.17 -9.03
CA GLU A 117 1.23 2.38 -9.77
C GLU A 117 -0.22 2.82 -9.49
N ALA A 118 -0.91 2.14 -8.58
CA ALA A 118 -2.32 2.39 -8.34
C ALA A 118 -2.56 3.85 -7.91
N GLY A 119 -3.50 4.51 -8.59
CA GLY A 119 -3.76 5.94 -8.42
C GLY A 119 -2.74 6.91 -9.05
N ALA A 120 -1.62 6.46 -9.62
CA ALA A 120 -0.62 7.34 -10.24
C ALA A 120 -1.22 8.12 -11.43
N SER A 121 -2.04 7.47 -12.25
CA SER A 121 -2.78 8.13 -13.34
C SER A 121 -3.77 9.17 -12.83
N VAL A 122 -4.48 8.89 -11.72
CA VAL A 122 -5.40 9.84 -11.08
C VAL A 122 -4.65 11.05 -10.53
N TYR A 123 -3.50 10.83 -9.87
CA TYR A 123 -2.61 11.90 -9.44
C TYR A 123 -2.16 12.76 -10.62
N SER A 124 -1.65 12.14 -11.70
CA SER A 124 -1.07 12.85 -12.84
C SER A 124 -2.03 13.85 -13.49
N ALA A 125 -3.32 13.51 -13.54
CA ALA A 125 -4.41 14.33 -14.07
C ALA A 125 -5.03 15.29 -13.05
N SER A 126 -4.60 15.28 -11.78
CA SER A 126 -5.15 16.14 -10.73
C SER A 126 -4.69 17.59 -10.83
N GLU A 127 -5.51 18.51 -10.31
CA GLU A 127 -5.14 19.93 -10.15
C GLU A 127 -3.89 20.10 -9.27
N LEU A 128 -3.73 19.25 -8.25
CA LEU A 128 -2.57 19.25 -7.38
C LEU A 128 -1.28 18.95 -8.16
N ALA A 129 -1.27 17.91 -9.00
CA ALA A 129 -0.10 17.58 -9.81
C ALA A 129 0.16 18.65 -10.89
N ALA A 130 -0.89 19.26 -11.44
CA ALA A 130 -0.75 20.40 -12.35
C ALA A 130 -0.12 21.62 -11.66
N ALA A 131 -0.44 21.86 -10.39
CA ALA A 131 0.18 22.92 -9.60
C ALA A 131 1.62 22.58 -9.17
N GLU A 132 1.92 21.32 -8.83
CA GLU A 132 3.29 20.87 -8.51
C GLU A 132 4.21 20.90 -9.73
N PHE A 133 3.68 20.57 -10.92
CA PHE A 133 4.45 20.48 -12.16
C PHE A 133 3.72 21.11 -13.37
N PRO A 134 3.62 22.46 -13.43
CA PRO A 134 2.88 23.15 -14.49
C PRO A 134 3.42 22.88 -15.89
N ASP A 135 4.75 22.84 -16.02
CA ASP A 135 5.46 22.69 -17.31
C ASP A 135 5.70 21.23 -17.71
N LEU A 136 5.29 20.27 -16.87
CA LEU A 136 5.50 18.85 -17.12
C LEU A 136 4.26 18.22 -17.76
N ASP A 137 4.48 17.47 -18.84
CA ASP A 137 3.43 16.68 -19.49
C ASP A 137 2.77 15.72 -18.51
N VAL A 138 1.45 15.52 -18.66
CA VAL A 138 0.65 14.67 -17.78
C VAL A 138 1.24 13.26 -17.67
N SER A 139 1.74 12.69 -18.76
CA SER A 139 2.29 11.33 -18.76
C SER A 139 3.57 11.19 -17.93
N LEU A 140 4.35 12.26 -17.75
CA LEU A 140 5.59 12.22 -16.96
C LEU A 140 5.33 12.37 -15.45
N ARG A 141 4.20 12.97 -15.06
CA ARG A 141 3.84 13.16 -13.64
C ARG A 141 3.60 11.83 -12.93
N GLY A 142 3.13 10.81 -13.64
CA GLY A 142 3.01 9.43 -13.14
C GLY A 142 4.35 8.86 -12.66
N ALA A 143 5.39 8.98 -13.49
CA ALA A 143 6.75 8.55 -13.16
C ALA A 143 7.32 9.27 -11.93
N VAL A 144 6.99 10.56 -11.75
CA VAL A 144 7.38 11.31 -10.54
C VAL A 144 6.72 10.71 -9.29
N SER A 145 5.43 10.37 -9.38
CA SER A 145 4.69 9.76 -8.28
C SER A 145 5.25 8.38 -7.92
N ILE A 146 5.58 7.55 -8.92
CA ILE A 146 6.22 6.24 -8.70
C ILE A 146 7.56 6.39 -7.96
N ALA A 147 8.40 7.37 -8.36
CA ALA A 147 9.68 7.61 -7.70
C ALA A 147 9.53 8.04 -6.23
N ARG A 148 8.64 9.02 -5.97
CA ARG A 148 8.38 9.55 -4.62
C ARG A 148 7.70 8.54 -3.70
N ARG A 149 6.80 7.72 -4.25
CA ARG A 149 6.12 6.66 -3.51
C ARG A 149 7.09 5.64 -2.95
N LEU A 150 8.18 5.34 -3.65
CA LEU A 150 9.22 4.47 -3.10
C LEU A 150 9.98 5.13 -1.95
N GLN A 151 10.28 6.43 -2.05
CA GLN A 151 10.95 7.17 -0.98
C GLN A 151 10.11 7.19 0.30
N ASP A 152 8.83 7.55 0.19
CA ASP A 152 7.85 7.49 1.27
C ASP A 152 6.42 7.24 0.72
N PRO A 153 5.88 6.02 0.88
CA PRO A 153 4.54 5.68 0.40
C PRO A 153 3.44 6.55 1.00
N LEU A 154 3.53 6.84 2.31
CA LEU A 154 2.53 7.63 3.02
C LEU A 154 2.49 9.06 2.48
N ALA A 155 3.65 9.70 2.37
CA ALA A 155 3.75 11.11 1.96
C ALA A 155 3.28 11.35 0.52
N GLU A 156 3.37 10.35 -0.34
CA GLU A 156 2.94 10.44 -1.73
C GLU A 156 1.47 10.01 -1.92
N LEU A 157 1.02 8.91 -1.29
CA LEU A 157 -0.34 8.40 -1.45
C LEU A 157 -1.41 9.34 -0.88
N VAL A 158 -1.10 10.13 0.17
CA VAL A 158 -2.03 11.13 0.73
C VAL A 158 -2.42 12.24 -0.25
N LYS A 159 -1.67 12.42 -1.34
CA LYS A 159 -1.97 13.39 -2.40
C LYS A 159 -3.12 12.94 -3.32
N ILE A 160 -3.52 11.67 -3.23
CA ILE A 160 -4.54 11.05 -4.04
C ILE A 160 -5.81 10.95 -3.22
N GLU A 161 -6.97 11.12 -3.85
CA GLU A 161 -8.23 10.81 -3.19
C GLU A 161 -8.23 9.33 -2.74
N PRO A 162 -8.51 8.99 -1.47
CA PRO A 162 -8.28 7.63 -0.98
C PRO A 162 -9.06 6.54 -1.74
N LYS A 163 -10.28 6.86 -2.18
CA LYS A 163 -11.10 5.97 -3.01
C LYS A 163 -10.53 5.77 -4.43
N ALA A 164 -9.57 6.57 -4.86
CA ALA A 164 -8.95 6.46 -6.18
C ALA A 164 -7.62 5.68 -6.17
N ILE A 165 -7.11 5.31 -4.99
CA ILE A 165 -5.87 4.53 -4.84
C ILE A 165 -6.04 3.09 -5.35
N GLY A 166 -7.28 2.58 -5.50
CA GLY A 166 -7.54 1.26 -6.07
C GLY A 166 -7.08 0.12 -5.14
N VAL A 167 -7.82 -0.12 -4.07
CA VAL A 167 -7.43 -0.99 -2.94
C VAL A 167 -8.14 -2.35 -2.95
N GLY A 168 -8.84 -2.68 -4.03
CA GLY A 168 -9.42 -4.01 -4.25
C GLY A 168 -10.32 -4.08 -5.48
N GLN A 169 -10.67 -5.31 -5.85
CA GLN A 169 -11.60 -5.58 -6.95
C GLN A 169 -13.02 -5.13 -6.60
N TYR A 170 -13.78 -4.68 -7.60
CA TYR A 170 -15.18 -4.24 -7.46
C TYR A 170 -15.39 -3.08 -6.47
N GLN A 171 -14.35 -2.29 -6.21
CA GLN A 171 -14.41 -1.14 -5.32
C GLN A 171 -15.44 -0.08 -5.79
N HIS A 172 -15.75 -0.05 -7.09
CA HIS A 172 -16.77 0.82 -7.68
C HIS A 172 -18.21 0.32 -7.45
N ASP A 173 -18.39 -0.95 -7.06
CA ASP A 173 -19.71 -1.57 -6.92
C ASP A 173 -20.27 -1.48 -5.49
N VAL A 174 -19.48 -1.01 -4.53
CA VAL A 174 -19.94 -0.77 -3.14
C VAL A 174 -20.48 0.65 -2.95
N ASN A 175 -21.15 0.90 -1.83
CA ASN A 175 -21.57 2.25 -1.45
C ASN A 175 -20.38 3.24 -1.38
N GLN A 176 -20.31 4.15 -2.35
CA GLN A 176 -19.18 5.08 -2.53
C GLN A 176 -19.04 6.10 -1.39
N SER A 177 -20.14 6.55 -0.78
CA SER A 177 -20.09 7.50 0.34
C SER A 177 -19.55 6.85 1.61
N ALA A 178 -19.96 5.61 1.89
CA ALA A 178 -19.45 4.82 3.00
C ALA A 178 -17.98 4.46 2.80
N LEU A 179 -17.59 4.11 1.57
CA LEU A 179 -16.21 3.83 1.19
C LEU A 179 -15.31 5.05 1.40
N ALA A 180 -15.67 6.22 0.85
CA ALA A 180 -14.88 7.43 0.96
C ALA A 180 -14.61 7.80 2.44
N ARG A 181 -15.66 7.85 3.27
CA ARG A 181 -15.53 8.11 4.71
C ARG A 181 -14.62 7.11 5.40
N SER A 182 -14.74 5.84 5.04
CA SER A 182 -13.97 4.76 5.67
C SER A 182 -12.49 4.82 5.31
N LEU A 183 -12.16 5.12 4.04
CA LEU A 183 -10.78 5.23 3.59
C LEU A 183 -10.13 6.53 4.07
N ASP A 184 -10.87 7.64 4.15
CA ASP A 184 -10.40 8.88 4.76
C ASP A 184 -9.98 8.68 6.22
N ALA A 185 -10.79 7.94 7.01
CA ALA A 185 -10.46 7.60 8.39
C ALA A 185 -9.17 6.76 8.49
N VAL A 186 -8.97 5.80 7.58
CA VAL A 186 -7.72 5.00 7.54
C VAL A 186 -6.51 5.89 7.24
N VAL A 187 -6.65 6.86 6.33
CA VAL A 187 -5.57 7.80 6.00
C VAL A 187 -5.22 8.66 7.21
N GLU A 188 -6.23 9.19 7.91
CA GLU A 188 -6.05 9.95 9.15
C GLU A 188 -5.33 9.08 10.21
N ASP A 189 -5.79 7.86 10.47
CA ASP A 189 -5.15 6.93 11.41
C ASP A 189 -3.68 6.65 11.05
N CYS A 190 -3.38 6.41 9.77
CA CYS A 190 -2.02 6.13 9.31
C CYS A 190 -1.10 7.35 9.47
N VAL A 191 -1.56 8.54 9.05
CA VAL A 191 -0.78 9.78 9.16
C VAL A 191 -0.48 10.12 10.63
N ASN A 192 -1.48 10.01 11.50
CA ASN A 192 -1.31 10.36 12.91
C ASN A 192 -0.50 9.29 13.66
N SER A 193 -0.60 8.00 13.29
CA SER A 193 0.26 6.96 13.89
C SER A 193 1.73 7.11 13.49
N VAL A 194 2.02 7.50 12.25
CA VAL A 194 3.39 7.76 11.79
C VAL A 194 3.90 9.08 12.32
N GLY A 195 3.07 10.12 12.43
CA GLY A 195 3.44 11.49 12.78
C GLY A 195 4.17 12.23 11.65
N VAL A 196 4.20 13.55 11.72
CA VAL A 196 4.59 14.41 10.59
C VAL A 196 5.62 15.45 11.01
N ASP A 197 6.75 15.55 10.30
CA ASP A 197 7.67 16.68 10.47
C ASP A 197 7.07 17.95 9.87
N VAL A 198 6.70 18.91 10.73
CA VAL A 198 6.02 20.14 10.34
C VAL A 198 6.87 21.03 9.42
N ASN A 199 8.19 20.91 9.48
CA ASN A 199 9.11 21.72 8.68
C ASN A 199 9.35 21.14 7.28
N MET A 200 9.06 19.85 7.06
CA MET A 200 9.30 19.18 5.78
C MET A 200 8.01 18.78 5.06
N ALA A 201 6.94 18.50 5.80
CA ALA A 201 5.71 17.94 5.26
C ALA A 201 5.04 18.83 4.20
N SER A 202 4.40 18.19 3.23
CA SER A 202 3.56 18.86 2.23
C SER A 202 2.23 19.30 2.85
N ALA A 203 1.55 20.27 2.22
CA ALA A 203 0.22 20.67 2.67
C ALA A 203 -0.81 19.51 2.62
N PRO A 204 -0.84 18.65 1.58
CA PRO A 204 -1.70 17.47 1.59
C PRO A 204 -1.46 16.52 2.77
N LEU A 205 -0.21 16.30 3.17
CA LEU A 205 0.12 15.46 4.33
C LEU A 205 -0.34 16.13 5.64
N LEU A 206 -0.05 17.42 5.82
CA LEU A 206 -0.49 18.19 6.98
C LEU A 206 -2.02 18.24 7.11
N ALA A 207 -2.75 18.28 5.98
CA ALA A 207 -4.21 18.30 5.99
C ALA A 207 -4.85 17.02 6.55
N ARG A 208 -4.08 15.93 6.68
CA ARG A 208 -4.50 14.65 7.27
C ARG A 208 -4.15 14.50 8.75
N VAL A 209 -3.46 15.48 9.34
CA VAL A 209 -3.16 15.50 10.78
C VAL A 209 -4.41 15.88 11.56
N ALA A 210 -4.66 15.19 12.67
CA ALA A 210 -5.81 15.43 13.53
C ALA A 210 -5.90 16.91 13.94
N GLY A 211 -7.10 17.49 13.79
CA GLY A 211 -7.34 18.91 14.09
C GLY A 211 -6.88 19.90 13.02
N LEU A 212 -6.23 19.45 11.94
CA LEU A 212 -5.88 20.29 10.80
C LEU A 212 -6.88 20.10 9.63
N ASN A 213 -6.84 21.04 8.69
CA ASN A 213 -7.56 20.97 7.43
C ASN A 213 -6.70 21.61 6.34
N GLN A 214 -7.17 21.57 5.08
CA GLN A 214 -6.40 22.11 3.94
C GLN A 214 -6.01 23.58 4.11
N THR A 215 -6.88 24.41 4.70
CA THR A 215 -6.59 25.84 4.91
C THR A 215 -5.46 26.02 5.92
N ILE A 216 -5.54 25.33 7.06
CA ILE A 216 -4.51 25.44 8.10
C ILE A 216 -3.19 24.83 7.60
N ALA A 217 -3.24 23.70 6.89
CA ALA A 217 -2.07 23.07 6.28
C ALA A 217 -1.33 24.02 5.32
N ASN A 218 -2.06 24.71 4.44
CA ASN A 218 -1.49 25.73 3.57
C ASN A 218 -0.88 26.89 4.37
N ASN A 219 -1.55 27.35 5.44
CA ASN A 219 -1.03 28.42 6.30
C ASN A 219 0.24 28.02 7.07
N ILE A 220 0.37 26.74 7.48
CA ILE A 220 1.61 26.22 8.09
C ILE A 220 2.76 26.31 7.09
N VAL A 221 2.55 25.85 5.85
CA VAL A 221 3.56 25.90 4.79
C VAL A 221 3.93 27.34 4.44
N LEU A 222 2.93 28.23 4.32
CA LEU A 222 3.15 29.64 4.08
C LEU A 222 3.98 30.29 5.20
N HIS A 223 3.59 30.05 6.46
CA HIS A 223 4.28 30.61 7.61
C HIS A 223 5.75 30.18 7.66
N ARG A 224 6.06 28.89 7.43
CA ARG A 224 7.47 28.43 7.43
C ARG A 224 8.28 28.95 6.24
N ASN A 225 7.63 29.22 5.10
CA ASN A 225 8.30 29.81 3.94
C ASN A 225 8.66 31.29 4.19
N GLU A 226 7.79 32.03 4.89
CA GLU A 226 7.99 33.46 5.17
C GLU A 226 8.88 33.71 6.40
N ASN A 227 8.77 32.87 7.44
CA ASN A 227 9.40 33.09 8.75
C ASN A 227 10.56 32.12 9.04
N GLY A 228 10.81 31.17 8.14
CA GLY A 228 11.73 30.06 8.35
C GLY A 228 11.13 28.91 9.17
N PRO A 229 11.92 27.85 9.44
CA PRO A 229 11.44 26.64 10.11
C PRO A 229 11.03 26.90 11.56
N PHE A 230 10.00 26.18 12.03
CA PHE A 230 9.57 26.17 13.41
C PHE A 230 10.67 25.57 14.31
N LYS A 231 10.98 26.25 15.42
CA LYS A 231 12.03 25.82 16.36
C LYS A 231 11.48 25.11 17.60
N LYS A 232 10.20 25.31 17.89
CA LYS A 232 9.48 24.67 19.00
C LYS A 232 7.98 24.56 18.68
N ARG A 233 7.28 23.56 19.22
CA ARG A 233 5.84 23.36 18.92
C ARG A 233 4.98 24.58 19.25
N THR A 234 5.34 25.32 20.30
CA THR A 234 4.63 26.54 20.68
C THR A 234 4.69 27.65 19.63
N ASP A 235 5.67 27.64 18.71
CA ASP A 235 5.72 28.59 17.60
C ASP A 235 4.61 28.33 16.57
N ILE A 236 4.11 27.09 16.47
CA ILE A 236 3.03 26.73 15.54
C ILE A 236 1.73 27.47 15.87
N LYS A 237 1.53 27.87 17.14
CA LYS A 237 0.39 28.70 17.57
C LYS A 237 0.32 30.07 16.88
N LYS A 238 1.40 30.53 16.25
CA LYS A 238 1.44 31.79 15.48
C LYS A 238 0.85 31.65 14.07
N VAL A 239 0.56 30.43 13.63
CA VAL A 239 -0.01 30.18 12.30
C VAL A 239 -1.43 30.74 12.22
N ALA A 240 -1.70 31.47 11.14
CA ALA A 240 -3.01 32.06 10.90
C ALA A 240 -4.12 31.02 10.92
N ARG A 241 -5.23 31.33 11.61
CA ARG A 241 -6.42 30.47 11.75
C ARG A 241 -6.21 29.16 12.51
N LEU A 242 -5.05 28.93 13.12
CA LEU A 242 -4.85 27.80 14.05
C LEU A 242 -5.30 28.21 15.46
N GLY A 243 -6.51 27.80 15.83
CA GLY A 243 -7.05 28.01 17.18
C GLY A 243 -6.41 27.13 18.25
N PRO A 244 -6.59 27.44 19.54
CA PRO A 244 -6.02 26.67 20.65
C PRO A 244 -6.48 25.21 20.66
N LYS A 245 -7.75 24.92 20.33
CA LYS A 245 -8.27 23.55 20.26
C LYS A 245 -7.66 22.76 19.10
N ALA A 246 -7.51 23.40 17.93
CA ALA A 246 -6.86 22.78 16.78
C ALA A 246 -5.39 22.45 17.08
N PHE A 247 -4.68 23.35 17.75
CA PHE A 247 -3.32 23.09 18.22
C PHE A 247 -3.26 21.92 19.22
N GLU A 248 -4.17 21.88 20.21
CA GLU A 248 -4.25 20.77 21.17
C GLU A 248 -4.48 19.42 20.49
N GLN A 249 -5.30 19.36 19.44
CA GLN A 249 -5.52 18.12 18.69
C GLN A 249 -4.32 17.73 17.82
N ALA A 250 -3.61 18.71 17.24
CA ALA A 250 -2.55 18.45 16.27
C ALA A 250 -1.16 18.28 16.90
N ALA A 251 -0.89 18.91 18.04
CA ALA A 251 0.48 19.13 18.53
C ALA A 251 1.25 17.82 18.82
N GLY A 252 0.57 16.75 19.24
CA GLY A 252 1.21 15.46 19.51
C GLY A 252 1.70 14.75 18.24
N PHE A 253 1.08 15.05 17.09
CA PHE A 253 1.36 14.43 15.81
C PHE A 253 2.33 15.26 14.95
N LEU A 254 2.44 16.56 15.22
CA LEU A 254 3.41 17.45 14.58
C LEU A 254 4.77 17.37 15.29
N ARG A 255 5.80 16.92 14.58
CA ARG A 255 7.17 16.84 15.09
C ARG A 255 8.03 17.98 14.57
N ILE A 256 9.01 18.38 15.38
CA ILE A 256 10.07 19.30 14.98
C ILE A 256 11.40 18.59 15.23
N MET A 257 11.99 18.10 14.14
CA MET A 257 13.31 17.48 14.19
C MET A 257 14.36 18.54 14.51
N ASN A 258 15.30 18.21 15.41
CA ASN A 258 16.38 19.10 15.84
C ASN A 258 15.92 20.48 16.37
N GLY A 259 14.75 20.52 17.01
CA GLY A 259 14.20 21.72 17.66
C GLY A 259 14.94 22.14 18.94
N LYS A 260 14.52 23.27 19.51
CA LYS A 260 15.05 23.76 20.81
C LYS A 260 14.66 22.86 21.98
N ASN A 261 13.45 22.31 21.96
CA ASN A 261 12.98 21.37 22.96
C ASN A 261 13.11 19.94 22.39
N PRO A 262 13.89 19.04 23.04
CA PRO A 262 14.07 17.68 22.54
C PRO A 262 12.78 16.85 22.52
N LEU A 263 11.77 17.19 23.34
CA LEU A 263 10.48 16.49 23.37
C LEU A 263 9.64 16.75 22.10
N ASP A 264 9.89 17.84 21.38
CA ASP A 264 9.16 18.17 20.15
C ASP A 264 9.43 17.17 19.00
N ALA A 265 10.45 16.32 19.13
CA ALA A 265 10.73 15.22 18.20
C ALA A 265 10.01 13.91 18.57
N SER A 266 9.33 13.86 19.72
CA SER A 266 8.60 12.68 20.22
C SER A 266 7.09 12.81 20.01
N ALA A 267 6.33 11.74 20.29
CA ALA A 267 4.87 11.80 20.37
C ALA A 267 4.36 12.33 21.73
N VAL A 268 5.24 12.69 22.67
CA VAL A 268 4.83 13.29 23.95
C VAL A 268 4.09 14.59 23.68
N HIS A 269 2.83 14.68 24.10
CA HIS A 269 2.00 15.86 23.89
C HIS A 269 2.51 17.04 24.74
N PRO A 270 2.49 18.31 24.27
CA PRO A 270 2.95 19.45 25.05
C PRO A 270 2.26 19.66 26.39
N GLU A 271 1.04 19.14 26.58
CA GLU A 271 0.38 19.21 27.88
C GLU A 271 1.07 18.35 28.96
N ALA A 272 1.83 17.34 28.55
CA ALA A 272 2.53 16.41 29.42
C ALA A 272 4.02 16.78 29.61
N TYR A 273 4.47 17.95 29.11
CA TYR A 273 5.87 18.37 29.29
C TYR A 273 6.22 18.55 30.76
N GLU A 274 5.29 19.09 31.56
CA GLU A 274 5.44 19.23 33.01
C GLU A 274 5.64 17.87 33.71
N VAL A 275 5.07 16.78 33.17
CA VAL A 275 5.29 15.42 33.69
C VAL A 275 6.73 15.00 33.48
N VAL A 276 7.26 15.21 32.27
CA VAL A 276 8.65 14.86 31.94
C VAL A 276 9.64 15.69 32.75
N GLU A 277 9.35 16.98 32.96
CA GLU A 277 10.16 17.86 33.81
C GLU A 277 10.17 17.39 35.27
N ARG A 278 9.02 17.01 35.83
CA ARG A 278 8.96 16.40 37.19
C ARG A 278 9.78 15.12 37.31
N ILE A 279 9.73 14.25 36.30
CA ILE A 279 10.56 13.02 36.28
C ILE A 279 12.04 13.40 36.26
N ALA A 280 12.42 14.36 35.42
CA ALA A 280 13.81 14.84 35.31
C ALA A 280 14.33 15.43 36.63
N GLU A 281 13.51 16.22 37.33
CA GLU A 281 13.83 16.79 38.64
C GLU A 281 13.96 15.72 39.73
N ALA A 282 12.98 14.82 39.84
CA ALA A 282 12.97 13.75 40.85
C ALA A 282 14.21 12.85 40.73
N MET A 283 14.63 12.58 39.49
CA MET A 283 15.78 11.73 39.20
C MET A 283 17.10 12.50 39.09
N LYS A 284 17.06 13.85 39.19
CA LYS A 284 18.22 14.74 39.04
C LYS A 284 19.00 14.52 37.74
N ARG A 285 18.29 14.27 36.63
CA ARG A 285 18.88 14.08 35.30
C ARG A 285 18.21 15.03 34.30
N PRO A 286 18.97 15.69 33.42
CA PRO A 286 18.38 16.53 32.39
C PRO A 286 17.61 15.67 31.37
N VAL A 287 16.48 16.17 30.86
CA VAL A 287 15.62 15.48 29.88
C VAL A 287 16.43 14.90 28.71
N LYS A 288 17.38 15.67 28.18
CA LYS A 288 18.24 15.25 27.06
C LYS A 288 19.09 14.01 27.38
N ALA A 289 19.47 13.78 28.64
CA ALA A 289 20.23 12.60 29.06
C ALA A 289 19.35 11.38 29.35
N MET A 290 18.03 11.57 29.51
CA MET A 290 17.08 10.48 29.69
C MET A 290 16.65 9.88 28.35
N ILE A 291 16.60 10.70 27.30
CA ILE A 291 16.21 10.27 25.96
C ILE A 291 17.19 9.20 25.44
N GLY A 292 16.65 8.05 25.06
CA GLY A 292 17.42 6.89 24.58
C GLY A 292 18.05 6.02 25.68
N ASP A 293 17.97 6.41 26.96
CA ASP A 293 18.53 5.64 28.07
C ASP A 293 17.55 4.53 28.52
N SER A 294 17.43 3.50 27.69
CA SER A 294 16.54 2.35 27.91
C SER A 294 16.75 1.68 29.27
N ALA A 295 18.01 1.54 29.69
CA ALA A 295 18.35 0.90 30.95
C ALA A 295 17.77 1.67 32.13
N PHE A 296 17.94 2.99 32.13
CA PHE A 296 17.40 3.87 33.16
C PHE A 296 15.87 3.97 33.10
N LEU A 297 15.28 4.20 31.93
CA LEU A 297 13.83 4.40 31.79
C LEU A 297 13.04 3.19 32.27
N LYS A 298 13.56 1.97 32.08
CA LYS A 298 12.95 0.73 32.58
C LYS A 298 12.98 0.59 34.11
N THR A 299 13.83 1.34 34.81
CA THR A 299 13.85 1.34 36.29
C THR A 299 12.73 2.19 36.89
N LEU A 300 12.18 3.13 36.13
CA LEU A 300 11.12 4.02 36.58
C LEU A 300 9.80 3.25 36.70
N LYS A 301 9.07 3.51 37.78
CA LYS A 301 7.73 2.95 37.96
C LYS A 301 6.69 3.99 37.56
N PRO A 302 5.87 3.74 36.52
CA PRO A 302 4.88 4.72 36.06
C PRO A 302 3.91 5.20 37.14
N LYS A 303 3.59 4.34 38.12
CA LYS A 303 2.71 4.67 39.25
C LYS A 303 3.25 5.79 40.15
N GLU A 304 4.55 6.00 40.21
CA GLU A 304 5.18 7.02 41.06
C GLU A 304 5.02 8.43 40.50
N PHE A 305 4.72 8.56 39.20
CA PHE A 305 4.57 9.83 38.50
C PHE A 305 3.15 10.10 38.00
N ALA A 306 2.23 9.16 38.20
CA ALA A 306 0.83 9.33 37.84
C ALA A 306 0.12 10.28 38.81
N ASP A 307 -0.83 11.06 38.30
CA ASP A 307 -1.68 11.98 39.06
C ASP A 307 -3.13 11.95 38.54
N ASP A 308 -3.99 12.81 39.09
CA ASP A 308 -5.42 12.87 38.73
C ASP A 308 -5.64 13.27 37.26
N ARG A 309 -4.67 13.94 36.63
CA ARG A 309 -4.74 14.39 35.23
C ARG A 309 -4.08 13.39 34.28
N PHE A 310 -2.95 12.80 34.68
CA PHE A 310 -2.15 11.88 33.88
C PHE A 310 -2.04 10.52 34.57
N GLY A 311 -2.87 9.58 34.13
CA GLY A 311 -2.88 8.22 34.66
C GLY A 311 -1.66 7.39 34.25
N VAL A 312 -1.54 6.20 34.84
CA VAL A 312 -0.49 5.20 34.57
C VAL A 312 -0.28 4.91 33.07
N PRO A 313 -1.33 4.76 32.23
CA PRO A 313 -1.14 4.55 30.79
C PRO A 313 -0.35 5.68 30.12
N THR A 314 -0.71 6.93 30.40
CA THR A 314 -0.03 8.11 29.83
C THR A 314 1.43 8.18 30.24
N ILE A 315 1.74 7.91 31.52
CA ILE A 315 3.13 7.87 31.98
C ILE A 315 3.90 6.74 31.28
N THR A 316 3.27 5.58 31.10
CA THR A 316 3.89 4.44 30.40
C THR A 316 4.22 4.78 28.95
N ASP A 317 3.31 5.45 28.25
CA ASP A 317 3.52 5.90 26.86
C ASP A 317 4.62 6.97 26.77
N ILE A 318 4.66 7.90 27.73
CA ILE A 318 5.74 8.91 27.82
C ILE A 318 7.10 8.23 27.98
N LEU A 319 7.22 7.23 28.85
CA LEU A 319 8.49 6.51 29.06
C LEU A 319 8.90 5.74 27.80
N ALA A 320 7.95 5.12 27.10
CA ALA A 320 8.21 4.45 25.83
C ALA A 320 8.67 5.43 24.73
N GLU A 321 8.08 6.62 24.67
CA GLU A 321 8.51 7.70 23.76
C GLU A 321 9.88 8.27 24.14
N LEU A 322 10.22 8.41 25.43
CA LEU A 322 11.56 8.82 25.84
C LEU A 322 12.62 7.76 25.49
N GLU A 323 12.26 6.47 25.47
CA GLU A 323 13.16 5.39 25.08
C GLU A 323 13.50 5.47 23.58
N LYS A 324 12.50 5.74 22.73
CA LYS A 324 12.67 5.88 21.27
C LYS A 324 11.76 7.00 20.72
N PRO A 325 12.21 8.27 20.78
CA PRO A 325 11.38 9.41 20.38
C PRO A 325 10.94 9.32 18.94
N GLY A 326 9.63 9.47 18.71
CA GLY A 326 9.08 9.58 17.35
C GLY A 326 9.34 8.32 16.52
N ARG A 327 9.37 7.15 17.17
CA ARG A 327 9.57 5.86 16.52
C ARG A 327 8.56 5.69 15.38
N ASP A 328 9.08 5.50 14.17
CA ASP A 328 8.25 5.18 13.02
C ASP A 328 7.62 3.78 13.22
N PRO A 329 6.28 3.64 13.14
CA PRO A 329 5.61 2.35 13.28
C PRO A 329 5.76 1.45 12.04
N ARG A 330 6.27 1.99 10.92
CA ARG A 330 6.47 1.27 9.65
C ARG A 330 7.66 0.31 9.74
N PRO A 331 7.64 -0.81 8.98
CA PRO A 331 8.75 -1.76 8.95
C PRO A 331 9.99 -1.18 8.26
N GLU A 332 11.12 -1.85 8.44
CA GLU A 332 12.35 -1.54 7.68
C GLU A 332 12.21 -1.98 6.21
N PHE A 333 12.81 -1.20 5.32
CA PHE A 333 12.73 -1.42 3.88
C PHE A 333 13.52 -2.66 3.43
N LYS A 334 12.87 -3.51 2.61
CA LYS A 334 13.44 -4.73 2.02
C LYS A 334 13.02 -4.86 0.56
N THR A 335 13.84 -5.51 -0.25
CA THR A 335 13.62 -5.66 -1.70
C THR A 335 13.35 -7.10 -2.11
N ALA A 336 12.46 -7.30 -3.08
CA ALA A 336 12.16 -8.57 -3.75
C ALA A 336 13.04 -8.77 -4.98
N GLU A 337 13.32 -10.03 -5.35
CA GLU A 337 13.98 -10.41 -6.60
C GLU A 337 13.06 -11.33 -7.43
N PHE A 338 12.52 -10.81 -8.54
CA PHE A 338 11.69 -11.62 -9.46
C PHE A 338 12.54 -12.59 -10.29
N ALA A 339 12.00 -13.78 -10.57
CA ALA A 339 12.64 -14.77 -11.42
C ALA A 339 12.70 -14.32 -12.90
N GLU A 340 13.88 -14.46 -13.54
CA GLU A 340 14.10 -14.14 -14.96
C GLU A 340 13.32 -15.10 -15.88
N GLY A 341 12.65 -14.56 -16.92
CA GLY A 341 12.12 -15.34 -18.06
C GLY A 341 10.65 -15.81 -18.02
N VAL A 342 9.85 -15.41 -17.03
CA VAL A 342 8.44 -15.81 -16.91
C VAL A 342 7.50 -14.62 -17.14
N GLU A 343 7.14 -14.29 -18.38
CA GLU A 343 6.51 -13.00 -18.68
C GLU A 343 5.00 -13.05 -18.89
N LYS A 344 4.50 -14.15 -19.44
CA LYS A 344 3.09 -14.36 -19.76
C LYS A 344 2.53 -15.51 -18.94
N ILE A 345 1.20 -15.55 -18.82
CA ILE A 345 0.50 -16.68 -18.20
C ILE A 345 0.89 -18.01 -18.90
N SER A 346 1.16 -17.97 -20.21
CA SER A 346 1.62 -19.13 -20.99
C SER A 346 2.99 -19.68 -20.58
N ASP A 347 3.81 -18.87 -19.91
CA ASP A 347 5.17 -19.24 -19.54
C ASP A 347 5.18 -19.97 -18.18
N LEU A 348 4.08 -19.87 -17.44
CA LEU A 348 3.91 -20.52 -16.15
C LEU A 348 3.70 -22.02 -16.33
N LYS A 349 4.43 -22.80 -15.55
CA LYS A 349 4.24 -24.24 -15.42
C LYS A 349 3.91 -24.59 -13.96
N PRO A 350 2.96 -25.51 -13.71
CA PRO A 350 2.77 -26.07 -12.38
C PRO A 350 4.12 -26.56 -11.81
N GLY A 351 4.40 -26.21 -10.56
CA GLY A 351 5.68 -26.52 -9.89
C GLY A 351 6.69 -25.36 -9.83
N MET A 352 6.57 -24.33 -10.67
CA MET A 352 7.49 -23.19 -10.65
C MET A 352 7.38 -22.41 -9.33
N ALA A 353 8.52 -22.20 -8.67
CA ALA A 353 8.64 -21.28 -7.54
C ALA A 353 9.01 -19.89 -8.04
N LEU A 354 8.28 -18.88 -7.60
CA LEU A 354 8.41 -17.48 -8.01
C LEU A 354 8.29 -16.60 -6.76
N GLU A 355 9.03 -15.50 -6.74
CA GLU A 355 8.71 -14.40 -5.83
C GLU A 355 7.59 -13.56 -6.44
N GLY A 356 6.66 -13.13 -5.59
CA GLY A 356 5.58 -12.24 -5.96
C GLY A 356 5.25 -11.27 -4.83
N VAL A 357 4.51 -10.22 -5.16
CA VAL A 357 4.06 -9.22 -4.19
C VAL A 357 2.57 -9.40 -3.95
N VAL A 358 2.16 -9.47 -2.68
CA VAL A 358 0.75 -9.55 -2.32
C VAL A 358 0.05 -8.25 -2.71
N THR A 359 -0.90 -8.29 -3.63
CA THR A 359 -1.65 -7.11 -4.07
C THR A 359 -2.86 -6.82 -3.18
N ASN A 360 -3.50 -7.88 -2.69
CA ASN A 360 -4.75 -7.79 -1.94
C ASN A 360 -4.94 -9.04 -1.06
N VAL A 361 -5.37 -8.84 0.18
CA VAL A 361 -5.71 -9.93 1.11
C VAL A 361 -7.21 -9.95 1.37
N THR A 362 -7.87 -11.04 1.01
CA THR A 362 -9.32 -11.26 1.21
C THR A 362 -9.57 -12.30 2.30
N ALA A 363 -10.82 -12.50 2.70
CA ALA A 363 -11.18 -13.51 3.71
C ALA A 363 -10.91 -14.96 3.26
N PHE A 364 -10.82 -15.22 1.95
CA PHE A 364 -10.66 -16.56 1.39
C PHE A 364 -9.25 -16.83 0.85
N GLY A 365 -8.34 -15.85 0.90
CA GLY A 365 -6.98 -16.00 0.41
C GLY A 365 -6.27 -14.67 0.19
N ALA A 366 -5.15 -14.73 -0.53
CA ALA A 366 -4.37 -13.58 -0.94
C ALA A 366 -4.14 -13.61 -2.46
N PHE A 367 -4.27 -12.45 -3.08
CA PHE A 367 -3.88 -12.24 -4.47
C PHE A 367 -2.42 -11.79 -4.51
N VAL A 368 -1.64 -12.47 -5.34
CA VAL A 368 -0.21 -12.26 -5.47
C VAL A 368 0.11 -11.95 -6.92
N ASP A 369 0.72 -10.80 -7.14
CA ASP A 369 1.31 -10.44 -8.41
C ASP A 369 2.68 -11.11 -8.53
N ILE A 370 2.73 -12.15 -9.36
CA ILE A 370 3.96 -12.83 -9.79
C ILE A 370 4.54 -12.20 -11.07
N GLY A 371 3.97 -11.06 -11.48
CA GLY A 371 4.39 -10.22 -12.56
C GLY A 371 3.87 -10.63 -13.93
N VAL A 372 2.82 -11.44 -14.08
CA VAL A 372 2.28 -11.85 -15.41
C VAL A 372 1.02 -11.08 -15.83
N HIS A 373 0.85 -9.85 -15.31
CA HIS A 373 -0.33 -8.98 -15.50
C HIS A 373 -1.67 -9.56 -15.04
N GLN A 374 -1.63 -10.67 -14.30
CA GLN A 374 -2.78 -11.32 -13.74
C GLN A 374 -2.41 -11.87 -12.37
N ASP A 375 -3.11 -11.39 -11.34
CA ASP A 375 -2.89 -11.85 -9.98
C ASP A 375 -3.22 -13.34 -9.86
N GLY A 376 -2.32 -14.08 -9.23
CA GLY A 376 -2.57 -15.45 -8.80
C GLY A 376 -3.23 -15.49 -7.44
N LEU A 377 -4.15 -16.43 -7.24
CA LEU A 377 -4.82 -16.61 -5.95
C LEU A 377 -4.10 -17.68 -5.13
N VAL A 378 -3.60 -17.31 -3.96
CA VAL A 378 -3.25 -18.24 -2.89
C VAL A 378 -4.48 -18.39 -2.00
N HIS A 379 -5.15 -19.54 -2.06
CA HIS A 379 -6.30 -19.80 -1.19
C HIS A 379 -5.88 -19.86 0.28
N VAL A 380 -6.78 -19.56 1.23
CA VAL A 380 -6.47 -19.55 2.68
C VAL A 380 -5.82 -20.86 3.17
N SER A 381 -6.25 -22.00 2.61
CA SER A 381 -5.70 -23.32 2.93
C SER A 381 -4.30 -23.57 2.35
N GLU A 382 -3.79 -22.68 1.51
CA GLU A 382 -2.52 -22.76 0.80
C GLU A 382 -1.51 -21.70 1.28
N LEU A 383 -1.88 -20.84 2.24
CA LEU A 383 -1.03 -19.76 2.76
C LEU A 383 0.10 -20.25 3.69
N ALA A 384 -0.12 -21.33 4.41
CA ALA A 384 0.87 -21.87 5.35
C ALA A 384 0.70 -23.39 5.53
N ASP A 385 1.74 -24.03 6.06
CA ASP A 385 1.72 -25.46 6.40
C ASP A 385 0.88 -25.79 7.66
N ARG A 386 0.28 -24.76 8.28
CA ARG A 386 -0.65 -24.87 9.42
C ARG A 386 -2.05 -24.40 9.03
N PHE A 387 -3.04 -24.71 9.87
CA PHE A 387 -4.38 -24.15 9.70
C PHE A 387 -4.34 -22.63 9.89
N VAL A 388 -4.87 -21.91 8.90
CA VAL A 388 -4.98 -20.44 8.89
C VAL A 388 -6.46 -20.10 8.95
N LYS A 389 -6.88 -19.39 10.00
CA LYS A 389 -8.27 -18.94 10.14
C LYS A 389 -8.50 -17.64 9.36
N ASP A 390 -7.55 -16.72 9.44
CA ASP A 390 -7.58 -15.45 8.74
C ASP A 390 -6.28 -15.28 7.92
N PRO A 391 -6.35 -15.12 6.59
CA PRO A 391 -5.20 -14.83 5.74
C PRO A 391 -4.29 -13.71 6.25
N ARG A 392 -4.84 -12.70 6.93
CA ARG A 392 -4.10 -11.55 7.46
C ARG A 392 -3.14 -11.87 8.60
N GLU A 393 -3.29 -13.03 9.23
CA GLU A 393 -2.33 -13.53 10.23
C GLU A 393 -1.01 -13.96 9.59
N VAL A 394 -1.01 -14.22 8.27
CA VAL A 394 0.14 -14.77 7.53
C VAL A 394 0.73 -13.75 6.57
N VAL A 395 -0.10 -12.98 5.88
CA VAL A 395 0.33 -12.04 4.83
C VAL A 395 -0.42 -10.71 4.90
N LYS A 396 0.24 -9.65 4.44
CA LYS A 396 -0.31 -8.30 4.27
C LYS A 396 -0.17 -7.84 2.83
N ALA A 397 -0.99 -6.88 2.41
CA ALA A 397 -0.79 -6.28 1.09
C ALA A 397 0.57 -5.55 1.04
N GLY A 398 1.32 -5.73 -0.04
CA GLY A 398 2.69 -5.26 -0.20
C GLY A 398 3.76 -6.25 0.27
N ASP A 399 3.42 -7.34 0.96
CA ASP A 399 4.41 -8.35 1.35
C ASP A 399 5.01 -9.05 0.14
N VAL A 400 6.33 -9.26 0.18
CA VAL A 400 7.05 -10.08 -0.78
C VAL A 400 7.00 -11.53 -0.30
N VAL A 401 6.43 -12.41 -1.12
CA VAL A 401 6.21 -13.82 -0.78
C VAL A 401 6.79 -14.74 -1.85
N CYS A 402 7.38 -15.85 -1.40
CA CYS A 402 7.71 -16.98 -2.27
C CYS A 402 6.46 -17.85 -2.46
N VAL A 403 6.01 -17.98 -3.70
CA VAL A 403 4.85 -18.78 -4.09
C VAL A 403 5.25 -19.84 -5.11
N ARG A 404 4.52 -20.94 -5.13
CA ARG A 404 4.64 -21.98 -6.14
C ARG A 404 3.37 -22.08 -6.96
N VAL A 405 3.52 -22.21 -8.28
CA VAL A 405 2.40 -22.36 -9.20
C VAL A 405 1.76 -23.73 -8.99
N LYS A 406 0.51 -23.76 -8.55
CA LYS A 406 -0.27 -24.98 -8.32
C LYS A 406 -0.97 -25.42 -9.59
N ASP A 407 -1.64 -24.49 -10.26
CA ASP A 407 -2.40 -24.72 -11.49
C ASP A 407 -2.51 -23.44 -12.32
N VAL A 408 -2.60 -23.56 -13.64
CA VAL A 408 -2.69 -22.44 -14.58
C VAL A 408 -3.74 -22.74 -15.64
N ASP A 409 -4.80 -21.95 -15.65
CA ASP A 409 -5.83 -21.96 -16.69
C ASP A 409 -5.65 -20.73 -17.58
N VAL A 410 -4.97 -20.93 -18.71
CA VAL A 410 -4.71 -19.87 -19.71
C VAL A 410 -6.01 -19.37 -20.34
N GLY A 411 -6.98 -20.25 -20.57
CA GLY A 411 -8.26 -19.91 -21.22
C GLY A 411 -9.11 -18.98 -20.36
N ARG A 412 -9.08 -19.17 -19.04
CA ARG A 412 -9.80 -18.33 -18.07
C ARG A 412 -8.94 -17.26 -17.40
N LYS A 413 -7.65 -17.16 -17.76
CA LYS A 413 -6.66 -16.27 -17.10
C LYS A 413 -6.63 -16.45 -15.59
N ARG A 414 -6.63 -17.69 -15.10
CA ARG A 414 -6.60 -17.99 -13.67
C ARG A 414 -5.30 -18.68 -13.31
N ILE A 415 -4.67 -18.21 -12.24
CA ILE A 415 -3.45 -18.78 -11.70
C ILE A 415 -3.73 -19.14 -10.24
N ALA A 416 -3.58 -20.42 -9.91
CA ALA A 416 -3.66 -20.90 -8.54
C ALA A 416 -2.24 -21.04 -7.98
N LEU A 417 -2.00 -20.44 -6.82
CA LEU A 417 -0.70 -20.40 -6.16
C LEU A 417 -0.76 -21.08 -4.80
N THR A 418 0.38 -21.55 -4.31
CA THR A 418 0.54 -22.08 -2.95
C THR A 418 1.81 -21.56 -2.31
N MET A 419 1.75 -21.25 -1.01
CA MET A 419 2.88 -20.88 -0.16
C MET A 419 3.34 -22.04 0.74
N LYS A 420 2.69 -23.20 0.65
CA LYS A 420 3.06 -24.40 1.42
C LYS A 420 4.41 -24.96 0.99
N SER A 421 5.12 -25.56 1.92
CA SER A 421 6.42 -26.18 1.67
C SER A 421 6.32 -27.60 1.07
N GLY A 422 5.13 -28.23 1.09
CA GLY A 422 4.90 -29.58 0.56
C GLY A 422 4.74 -29.71 -0.96
N ALA A 423 4.98 -30.90 -1.50
CA ALA A 423 4.80 -31.21 -2.92
C ALA A 423 3.36 -30.91 -3.40
N ILE A 424 3.24 -30.43 -4.65
CA ILE A 424 1.93 -30.14 -5.27
C ILE A 424 1.20 -31.48 -5.47
N GLU A 425 0.16 -31.73 -4.70
CA GLU A 425 -0.84 -32.74 -5.07
C GLU A 425 -1.64 -32.20 -6.27
N THR A 426 -1.20 -32.53 -7.47
CA THR A 426 -2.00 -32.36 -8.68
C THR A 426 -3.20 -33.29 -8.56
N ARG A 427 -4.39 -32.74 -8.29
CA ARG A 427 -5.63 -33.48 -8.51
C ARG A 427 -5.81 -33.64 -10.01
N ASP A 428 -5.32 -34.76 -10.53
CA ASP A 428 -5.50 -35.16 -11.92
C ASP A 428 -6.98 -35.49 -12.14
N SER A 429 -7.74 -34.55 -12.68
CA SER A 429 -9.09 -34.79 -13.18
C SER A 429 -8.98 -35.38 -14.59
N GLY A 430 -8.79 -36.70 -14.68
CA GLY A 430 -8.75 -37.39 -15.96
C GLY A 430 -8.51 -38.91 -15.89
N GLY A 431 -9.51 -39.70 -15.49
CA GLY A 431 -9.48 -41.16 -15.63
C GLY A 431 -10.79 -41.86 -15.23
N PRO A 432 -11.23 -42.92 -15.93
CA PRO A 432 -12.63 -43.36 -15.93
C PRO A 432 -13.01 -44.11 -14.65
N VAL A 433 -14.17 -43.78 -14.10
CA VAL A 433 -14.74 -44.43 -12.91
C VAL A 433 -15.23 -45.83 -13.28
N SER A 434 -14.41 -46.84 -12.98
CA SER A 434 -14.84 -48.23 -12.91
C SER A 434 -15.71 -48.43 -11.67
N ARG A 435 -16.98 -48.76 -11.88
CA ARG A 435 -17.95 -49.05 -10.82
C ARG A 435 -17.74 -50.48 -10.31
N SER A 436 -17.19 -50.63 -9.12
CA SER A 436 -17.36 -51.85 -8.32
C SER A 436 -18.58 -51.69 -7.41
N ALA A 437 -19.54 -52.60 -7.57
CA ALA A 437 -20.84 -52.64 -6.90
C ALA A 437 -20.74 -52.92 -5.38
N PRO A 438 -21.69 -52.44 -4.55
CA PRO A 438 -21.89 -52.95 -3.20
C PRO A 438 -22.89 -54.12 -3.16
N PRO A 439 -22.83 -55.01 -2.14
CA PRO A 439 -23.63 -56.22 -2.09
C PRO A 439 -25.08 -55.98 -1.68
N ALA A 440 -25.95 -56.88 -2.15
CA ALA A 440 -27.40 -56.88 -1.99
C ALA A 440 -27.85 -57.35 -0.60
N VAL A 441 -28.88 -56.69 -0.04
CA VAL A 441 -29.76 -57.29 0.99
C VAL A 441 -31.20 -56.79 0.81
N GLY A 442 -32.13 -57.74 0.66
CA GLY A 442 -33.44 -57.74 1.34
C GLY A 442 -34.59 -56.88 0.81
N ARG A 443 -35.63 -57.55 0.27
CA ARG A 443 -36.91 -57.03 -0.24
C ARG A 443 -37.90 -56.62 0.89
N SER A 444 -38.77 -55.64 0.63
CA SER A 444 -40.25 -55.81 0.69
C SER A 444 -41.06 -54.58 0.21
N SER A 445 -41.79 -54.77 -0.90
CA SER A 445 -43.16 -54.33 -1.25
C SER A 445 -43.73 -52.96 -0.83
N ALA A 446 -44.06 -52.12 -1.82
CA ALA A 446 -45.41 -51.56 -2.06
C ALA A 446 -45.50 -50.83 -3.42
N ALA A 447 -46.64 -50.96 -4.10
CA ALA A 447 -46.95 -50.47 -5.45
C ALA A 447 -47.35 -48.96 -5.49
N PRO A 448 -47.46 -48.32 -6.69
CA PRO A 448 -47.24 -46.87 -6.87
C PRO A 448 -48.51 -46.04 -7.11
N PRO A 449 -48.38 -44.71 -7.21
CA PRO A 449 -49.17 -43.96 -8.17
C PRO A 449 -48.34 -43.09 -9.13
N LYS A 450 -48.93 -42.93 -10.32
CA LYS A 450 -48.46 -42.22 -11.52
C LYS A 450 -48.57 -40.69 -11.39
N SER A 451 -47.62 -39.96 -11.97
CA SER A 451 -47.87 -38.73 -12.77
C SER A 451 -46.54 -38.24 -13.38
N ARG A 452 -46.40 -38.39 -14.70
CA ARG A 452 -46.54 -37.34 -15.75
C ARG A 452 -45.26 -36.51 -15.97
N ASP A 453 -44.55 -36.98 -16.98
CA ASP A 453 -43.71 -36.23 -17.91
C ASP A 453 -44.26 -34.83 -18.22
N ASN A 454 -43.36 -33.83 -18.18
CA ASN A 454 -43.29 -32.77 -19.19
C ASN A 454 -42.08 -31.86 -18.92
N SER A 455 -40.98 -32.15 -19.62
CA SER A 455 -39.96 -31.16 -19.95
C SER A 455 -40.40 -30.32 -21.15
N PRO A 456 -40.21 -28.99 -21.15
CA PRO A 456 -40.19 -28.22 -22.39
C PRO A 456 -38.77 -27.88 -22.82
N SER A 457 -38.53 -28.17 -24.10
CA SER A 457 -37.39 -27.73 -24.90
C SER A 457 -37.43 -26.23 -25.21
N ALA A 458 -36.23 -25.72 -25.47
CA ALA A 458 -35.84 -24.40 -25.94
C ALA A 458 -36.82 -23.64 -26.87
N GLY A 459 -36.93 -22.32 -26.65
CA GLY A 459 -37.26 -21.37 -27.71
C GLY A 459 -38.40 -20.38 -27.44
N GLU A 460 -38.38 -19.60 -26.34
CA GLU A 460 -39.21 -18.39 -26.24
C GLU A 460 -38.41 -17.23 -25.61
N SER A 461 -38.51 -16.04 -26.20
CA SER A 461 -37.82 -14.83 -25.72
C SER A 461 -38.51 -14.26 -24.48
N ALA A 462 -37.71 -13.71 -23.55
CA ALA A 462 -38.15 -13.22 -22.24
C ALA A 462 -39.28 -12.16 -22.30
N LEU A 463 -39.44 -11.47 -23.43
CA LEU A 463 -40.46 -10.45 -23.65
C LEU A 463 -41.88 -11.06 -23.82
N ALA A 464 -41.98 -12.25 -24.44
CA ALA A 464 -43.25 -12.96 -24.62
C ALA A 464 -43.76 -13.57 -23.32
N ALA A 465 -42.86 -13.97 -22.41
CA ALA A 465 -43.20 -14.46 -21.08
C ALA A 465 -43.70 -13.33 -20.15
N ALA A 466 -43.17 -12.11 -20.32
CA ALA A 466 -43.59 -10.94 -19.53
C ALA A 466 -44.99 -10.43 -19.91
N MET A 467 -45.34 -10.42 -21.20
CA MET A 467 -46.67 -9.97 -21.65
C MET A 467 -47.80 -10.92 -21.24
N ARG A 468 -47.57 -12.24 -21.20
CA ARG A 468 -48.57 -13.20 -20.70
C ARG A 468 -48.88 -13.01 -19.22
N ARG A 469 -47.85 -12.75 -18.39
CA ARG A 469 -48.04 -12.50 -16.95
C ARG A 469 -48.77 -11.19 -16.65
N ALA A 470 -48.65 -10.18 -17.52
CA ALA A 470 -49.39 -8.92 -17.40
C ALA A 470 -50.88 -9.06 -17.77
N GLN A 471 -51.24 -9.99 -18.68
CA GLN A 471 -52.64 -10.24 -19.05
C GLN A 471 -53.41 -11.09 -18.03
N GLU A 472 -52.73 -11.94 -17.25
CA GLU A 472 -53.37 -12.76 -16.21
C GLU A 472 -53.62 -12.01 -14.89
N GLN A 473 -52.96 -10.87 -14.65
CA GLN A 473 -53.18 -10.04 -13.46
C GLN A 473 -54.30 -9.00 -13.61
N GLY A 474 -54.91 -8.86 -14.81
CA GLY A 474 -56.02 -7.93 -15.07
C GLY A 474 -57.43 -8.51 -14.88
N LYS A 475 -57.56 -9.72 -14.33
CA LYS A 475 -58.85 -10.34 -14.01
C LYS A 475 -58.82 -10.98 -12.61
N ARG A 476 -58.69 -10.14 -11.58
CA ARG A 476 -59.17 -10.43 -10.22
C ARG A 476 -59.60 -9.14 -9.54
#